data_AF-A0A7V1EPJ5-F1
#
_entry.id   AF-A0A7V1EPJ5-F1
#
_cell.length_a   1.000
_cell.length_b   1.000
_cell.length_c   1.000
_cell.angle_alpha   90.00
_cell.angle_beta   90.00
_cell.angle_gamma   90.00
#
_symmetry.space_group_name_H-M   'P 1'
#
loop_
_entity.id
_entity.type
_entity.pdbx_description
1 polymer ?
#
loop_
_entity_poly.entity_id
_entity_poly.type
_entity_poly.pdbx_seq_one_letter_code
_entity_poly.pdbx_strand_id
1 'polypeptide(L)'
;MTKQWQIILIILGVLVVLYVIDNYGQQKLSTSTDSIFPFEKDDVYSFRISKGIDLLELTRSDSIWTITNQDSLVVKPVILNKFFDQSLKVKRESLISKNPDKWSTYSVDDSTGTQLIIYDENRSEIG
;
A
#
# COMPACT_ATOMS: atom_id res chain seq x y z
N MET A 1 4.95 48.73 32.61
CA MET A 1 5.77 48.03 31.59
C MET A 1 6.11 49.02 30.48
N THR A 2 7.36 49.12 30.06
CA THR A 2 7.80 50.08 29.04
C THR A 2 7.14 49.76 27.71
N LYS A 3 6.65 50.78 26.96
CA LYS A 3 5.92 50.61 25.69
C LYS A 3 6.59 49.64 24.69
N GLN A 4 7.91 49.56 24.70
CA GLN A 4 8.68 48.61 23.88
C GLN A 4 8.37 47.13 24.17
N TRP A 5 8.17 46.77 25.44
CA TRP A 5 7.83 45.39 25.84
C TRP A 5 6.43 44.98 25.37
N GLN A 6 5.48 45.92 25.31
CA GLN A 6 4.16 45.64 24.75
C GLN A 6 4.21 45.37 23.24
N ILE A 7 5.04 46.12 22.50
CA ILE A 7 5.22 45.93 21.05
C ILE A 7 5.87 44.56 20.77
N ILE A 8 6.89 44.18 21.56
CA ILE A 8 7.54 42.87 21.44
C ILE A 8 6.54 41.73 21.69
N LEU A 9 5.69 41.86 22.71
CA LEU A 9 4.65 40.87 23.02
C LEU A 9 3.61 40.74 21.90
N ILE A 10 3.23 41.85 21.26
CA ILE A 10 2.29 41.83 20.12
C ILE A 10 2.92 41.12 18.92
N ILE A 11 4.16 41.47 18.58
CA ILE A 11 4.89 40.84 17.47
C ILE A 11 5.06 39.34 17.72
N LEU A 12 5.41 38.97 18.95
CA LEU A 12 5.55 37.56 19.34
C LEU A 12 4.21 36.82 19.20
N GLY A 13 3.11 37.43 19.64
CA GLY A 13 1.77 36.85 19.49
C GLY A 13 1.39 36.60 18.03
N VAL A 14 1.67 37.55 17.14
CA VAL A 14 1.43 37.39 15.70
C VAL A 14 2.27 36.25 15.13
N LEU A 15 3.53 36.15 15.52
CA LEU A 15 4.45 35.12 15.03
C LEU A 15 4.03 33.71 15.48
N VAL A 16 3.53 33.58 16.72
CA VAL A 16 2.96 32.33 17.23
C VAL A 16 1.71 31.94 16.45
N VAL A 17 0.80 32.88 16.17
CA VAL A 17 -0.42 32.61 15.38
C VAL A 17 -0.06 32.13 13.97
N LEU A 18 0.90 32.79 13.31
CA LEU A 18 1.38 32.37 11.99
C LEU A 18 2.00 30.98 12.02
N TYR A 19 2.84 30.68 13.02
CA TYR A 19 3.45 29.36 13.19
C TYR A 19 2.40 28.26 13.37
N VAL A 20 1.35 28.52 14.15
CA VAL A 20 0.26 27.57 14.37
C VAL A 20 -0.50 27.29 13.07
N ILE A 21 -0.84 28.33 12.29
CA ILE A 21 -1.52 28.18 11.00
C ILE A 21 -0.67 27.34 10.02
N ASP A 22 0.63 27.65 9.91
CA ASP A 22 1.54 26.91 9.04
C ASP A 22 1.64 25.43 9.46
N ASN A 23 1.87 25.17 10.74
CA ASN A 23 1.99 23.81 11.27
C ASN A 23 0.72 22.97 11.06
N TYR A 24 -0.48 23.56 11.19
CA TYR A 24 -1.74 22.88 10.86
C TYR A 24 -1.89 22.60 9.36
N GLY A 25 -1.36 23.48 8.50
CA GLY A 25 -1.34 23.27 7.05
C GLY A 25 -0.41 22.13 6.64
N GLN A 26 0.79 22.07 7.23
CA GLN A 26 1.81 21.08 6.87
C GLN A 26 1.46 19.65 7.31
N GLN A 27 0.72 19.48 8.42
CA GLN A 27 0.22 18.17 8.84
C GLN A 27 -0.73 17.52 7.82
N LYS A 28 -1.49 18.31 7.05
CA LYS A 28 -2.37 17.79 5.99
C LYS A 28 -1.62 17.33 4.72
N LEU A 29 -0.37 17.78 4.56
CA LEU A 29 0.49 17.43 3.43
C LEU A 29 1.42 16.25 3.74
N SER A 30 1.50 15.84 5.00
CA SER A 30 2.25 14.65 5.40
C SER A 30 1.45 13.41 5.02
N THR A 31 1.72 12.85 3.85
CA THR A 31 1.17 11.56 3.43
C THR A 31 1.70 10.50 4.39
N SER A 32 0.82 9.96 5.24
CA SER A 32 1.18 8.82 6.07
C SER A 32 1.57 7.66 5.15
N THR A 33 2.77 7.14 5.38
CA THR A 33 3.28 5.99 4.65
C THR A 33 2.64 4.73 5.24
N ASP A 34 1.41 4.48 4.83
CA ASP A 34 0.65 3.33 5.29
C ASP A 34 1.05 2.09 4.47
N SER A 35 1.17 0.94 5.15
CA SER A 35 1.34 -0.35 4.47
C SER A 35 0.10 -0.60 3.59
N ILE A 36 0.31 -1.02 2.34
CA ILE A 36 -0.82 -1.33 1.44
C ILE A 36 -1.52 -2.62 1.86
N PHE A 37 -0.77 -3.54 2.46
CA PHE A 37 -1.25 -4.84 2.90
C PHE A 37 -1.11 -4.95 4.43
N PRO A 38 -2.21 -5.16 5.18
CA PRO A 38 -2.21 -5.22 6.64
C PRO A 38 -1.96 -6.61 7.23
N PHE A 39 -1.61 -7.62 6.41
CA PHE A 39 -1.40 -9.01 6.84
C PHE A 39 0.09 -9.38 6.89
N GLU A 40 0.43 -10.39 7.68
CA GLU A 40 1.76 -10.99 7.71
C GLU A 40 1.87 -12.12 6.68
N LYS A 41 3.10 -12.46 6.27
CA LYS A 41 3.34 -13.52 5.28
C LYS A 41 2.77 -14.87 5.70
N ASP A 42 2.72 -15.14 6.99
CA ASP A 42 2.23 -16.41 7.53
C ASP A 42 0.71 -16.55 7.44
N ASP A 43 -0.02 -15.43 7.30
CA ASP A 43 -1.47 -15.39 7.13
C ASP A 43 -1.89 -15.68 5.67
N VAL A 44 -0.94 -15.76 4.74
CA VAL A 44 -1.21 -15.97 3.31
C VAL A 44 -1.23 -17.46 2.99
N TYR A 45 -2.40 -17.98 2.64
CA TYR A 45 -2.62 -19.40 2.34
C TYR A 45 -2.73 -19.67 0.83
N SER A 46 -3.37 -18.78 0.08
CA SER A 46 -3.37 -18.84 -1.37
C SER A 46 -3.38 -17.46 -2.00
N PHE A 47 -2.93 -17.37 -3.25
CA PHE A 47 -3.07 -16.14 -4.02
C PHE A 47 -3.36 -16.46 -5.48
N ARG A 48 -4.09 -15.54 -6.09
CA ARG A 48 -4.57 -15.61 -7.46
C ARG A 48 -4.07 -14.38 -8.20
N ILE A 49 -3.34 -14.61 -9.28
CA ILE A 49 -2.85 -13.58 -10.18
C ILE A 49 -3.60 -13.76 -11.50
N SER A 50 -4.29 -12.72 -11.95
CA SER A 50 -4.99 -12.70 -13.24
C SER A 50 -4.53 -11.53 -14.10
N LYS A 51 -4.38 -11.80 -15.39
CA LYS A 51 -4.11 -10.79 -16.41
C LYS A 51 -4.84 -11.16 -17.71
N GLY A 52 -5.95 -10.49 -17.98
CA GLY A 52 -6.80 -10.82 -19.12
C GLY A 52 -7.33 -12.26 -19.03
N ILE A 53 -6.87 -13.13 -19.92
CA ILE A 53 -7.25 -14.56 -19.97
C ILE A 53 -6.34 -15.47 -19.13
N ASP A 54 -5.16 -14.98 -18.75
CA ASP A 54 -4.19 -15.78 -18.00
C ASP A 54 -4.54 -15.74 -16.52
N LEU A 55 -4.65 -16.93 -15.92
CA LEU A 55 -4.92 -17.14 -14.50
C LEU A 55 -3.84 -18.03 -13.90
N LEU A 56 -3.19 -17.55 -12.86
CA LEU A 56 -2.23 -18.31 -12.07
C LEU A 56 -2.71 -18.32 -10.62
N GLU A 57 -2.95 -19.51 -10.09
CA GLU A 57 -3.37 -19.68 -8.70
C GLU A 57 -2.34 -20.55 -7.98
N LEU A 58 -1.90 -20.10 -6.80
CA LEU A 58 -0.95 -20.82 -5.97
C LEU A 58 -1.59 -21.06 -4.61
N THR A 59 -1.42 -22.29 -4.13
CA THR A 59 -1.90 -22.70 -2.81
C THR A 59 -0.73 -23.23 -1.99
N ARG A 60 -0.71 -22.86 -0.71
CA ARG A 60 0.22 -23.40 0.28
C ARG A 60 -0.35 -24.70 0.85
N SER A 61 0.46 -25.75 0.84
CA SER A 61 0.24 -26.96 1.63
C SER A 61 1.45 -27.12 2.55
N ASP A 62 1.23 -26.99 3.86
CA ASP A 62 2.25 -26.94 4.91
C ASP A 62 3.30 -25.83 4.67
N SER A 63 4.37 -26.14 3.94
CA SER A 63 5.47 -25.23 3.58
C SER A 63 5.76 -25.20 2.08
N ILE A 64 5.00 -25.95 1.29
CA ILE A 64 5.20 -26.12 -0.14
C ILE A 64 4.11 -25.33 -0.87
N TRP A 65 4.54 -24.51 -1.82
CA TRP A 65 3.64 -23.76 -2.69
C TRP A 65 3.51 -24.47 -4.03
N THR A 66 2.28 -24.82 -4.38
CA THR A 66 1.95 -25.55 -5.61
C THR A 66 1.06 -24.69 -6.51
N ILE A 67 1.31 -24.77 -7.81
CA ILE A 67 0.46 -24.14 -8.82
C ILE A 67 -0.81 -24.98 -8.97
N THR A 68 -1.96 -24.41 -8.65
CA THR A 68 -3.26 -25.03 -8.89
C THR A 68 -3.43 -25.23 -10.40
N ASN A 69 -3.98 -26.38 -10.83
CA ASN A 69 -4.25 -26.72 -12.23
C ASN A 69 -3.03 -27.21 -13.07
N GLN A 70 -1.85 -27.37 -12.46
CA GLN A 70 -0.72 -28.08 -13.08
C GLN A 70 -0.18 -29.17 -12.15
N ASP A 71 -0.29 -30.41 -12.59
CA ASP A 71 0.20 -31.56 -11.84
C ASP A 71 1.72 -31.41 -11.60
N SER A 72 2.12 -31.28 -10.33
CA SER A 72 3.50 -31.38 -9.82
C SER A 72 4.40 -30.13 -9.85
N LEU A 73 3.94 -28.94 -10.24
CA LEU A 73 4.83 -27.77 -10.27
C LEU A 73 4.94 -27.10 -8.89
N VAL A 74 6.06 -27.41 -8.22
CA VAL A 74 6.47 -26.79 -6.96
C VAL A 74 7.21 -25.48 -7.23
N VAL A 75 6.78 -24.41 -6.58
CA VAL A 75 7.44 -23.11 -6.67
C VAL A 75 8.68 -23.08 -5.80
N LYS A 76 9.79 -22.61 -6.37
CA LYS A 76 11.05 -22.45 -5.65
C LYS A 76 10.88 -21.44 -4.51
N PRO A 77 11.21 -21.79 -3.26
CA PRO A 77 11.05 -20.89 -2.11
C PRO A 77 11.76 -19.53 -2.27
N VAL A 78 12.90 -19.51 -2.98
CA VAL A 78 13.65 -18.28 -3.26
C VAL A 78 12.85 -17.29 -4.11
N ILE A 79 12.12 -17.78 -5.12
CA ILE A 79 11.31 -16.94 -6.02
C ILE A 79 10.10 -16.41 -5.26
N LEU A 80 9.47 -17.28 -4.48
CA LEU A 80 8.34 -16.92 -3.65
C LEU A 80 8.71 -15.86 -2.60
N ASN A 81 9.82 -16.05 -1.89
CA ASN A 81 10.28 -15.07 -0.89
C ASN A 81 10.55 -13.70 -1.55
N LYS A 82 11.17 -13.68 -2.73
CA LYS A 82 11.33 -12.45 -3.51
C LYS A 82 9.99 -11.80 -3.87
N PHE A 83 9.00 -12.59 -4.26
CA PHE A 83 7.66 -12.07 -4.54
C PHE A 83 7.03 -11.42 -3.30
N PHE A 84 7.04 -12.10 -2.14
CA PHE A 84 6.54 -11.50 -0.89
C PHE A 84 7.31 -10.21 -0.53
N ASP A 85 8.63 -10.23 -0.62
CA ASP A 85 9.45 -9.08 -0.23
C ASP A 85 9.32 -7.89 -1.19
N GLN A 86 9.13 -8.13 -2.49
CA GLN A 86 9.09 -7.06 -3.50
C GLN A 86 7.67 -6.58 -3.82
N SER A 87 6.67 -7.47 -3.76
CA SER A 87 5.30 -7.17 -4.19
C SER A 87 4.35 -6.90 -3.03
N LEU A 88 4.61 -7.44 -1.84
CA LEU A 88 3.70 -7.34 -0.70
C LEU A 88 4.21 -6.43 0.42
N LYS A 89 5.52 -6.13 0.49
CA LYS A 89 6.06 -5.11 1.40
C LYS A 89 6.06 -3.70 0.79
N VAL A 90 5.04 -3.39 -0.01
CA VAL A 90 4.90 -2.09 -0.66
C VAL A 90 4.22 -1.10 0.27
N LYS A 91 4.79 0.10 0.37
CA LYS A 91 4.27 1.21 1.16
C LYS A 91 3.67 2.25 0.23
N ARG A 92 2.52 2.82 0.62
CA ARG A 92 1.89 3.89 -0.16
C ARG A 92 2.56 5.22 0.18
N GLU A 93 3.40 5.73 -0.73
CA GLU A 93 4.05 7.03 -0.54
C GLU A 93 3.21 8.18 -1.06
N SER A 94 2.72 8.10 -2.30
CA SER A 94 1.92 9.14 -2.93
C SER A 94 0.86 8.55 -3.83
N LEU A 95 -0.38 9.02 -3.69
CA LEU A 95 -1.50 8.59 -4.51
C LEU A 95 -1.57 9.46 -5.77
N ILE A 96 -1.24 8.86 -6.92
CA ILE A 96 -1.19 9.56 -8.21
C ILE A 96 -2.57 10.04 -8.68
N SER A 97 -3.62 9.22 -8.55
CA SER A 97 -4.98 9.63 -8.85
C SER A 97 -6.04 8.72 -8.24
N LYS A 98 -7.16 9.32 -7.81
CA LYS A 98 -8.39 8.60 -7.45
C LYS A 98 -9.38 8.51 -8.61
N ASN A 99 -9.13 9.20 -9.73
CA ASN A 99 -10.09 9.27 -10.83
C ASN A 99 -10.02 7.98 -11.69
N PRO A 100 -11.10 7.18 -11.77
CA PRO A 100 -11.15 5.98 -12.60
C PRO A 100 -10.83 6.23 -14.08
N ASP A 101 -11.21 7.39 -14.62
CA ASP A 101 -10.95 7.74 -16.03
C ASP A 101 -9.45 7.77 -16.35
N LYS A 102 -8.59 7.97 -15.33
CA LYS A 102 -7.14 8.01 -15.50
C LYS A 102 -6.47 6.66 -15.29
N TRP A 103 -7.19 5.63 -14.83
CA TRP A 103 -6.60 4.31 -14.55
C TRP A 103 -6.03 3.64 -15.81
N SER A 104 -6.69 3.82 -16.96
CA SER A 104 -6.18 3.34 -18.25
C SER A 104 -4.85 4.01 -18.62
N THR A 105 -4.64 5.29 -18.30
CA THR A 105 -3.36 6.00 -18.53
C THR A 105 -2.21 5.40 -17.72
N TYR A 106 -2.50 4.76 -16.59
CA TYR A 106 -1.52 4.09 -15.75
C TYR A 106 -1.52 2.56 -15.88
N SER A 107 -2.30 2.02 -16.83
CA SER A 107 -2.44 0.58 -17.07
C SER A 107 -2.87 -0.21 -15.83
N VAL A 108 -3.75 0.38 -15.01
CA VAL A 108 -4.32 -0.24 -13.80
C VAL A 108 -5.83 -0.44 -13.92
N ASP A 109 -6.40 -0.31 -15.12
CA ASP A 109 -7.79 -0.67 -15.38
C ASP A 109 -7.96 -2.19 -15.47
N ASP A 110 -9.20 -2.67 -15.35
CA ASP A 110 -9.51 -4.11 -15.30
C ASP A 110 -9.07 -4.88 -16.55
N SER A 111 -8.88 -4.21 -17.70
CA SER A 111 -8.49 -4.86 -18.94
C SER A 111 -6.98 -5.00 -19.13
N THR A 112 -6.18 -4.05 -18.60
CA THR A 112 -4.71 -4.03 -18.80
C THR A 112 -3.92 -4.33 -17.53
N GLY A 113 -4.55 -4.15 -16.37
CA GLY A 113 -3.98 -4.38 -15.06
C GLY A 113 -3.74 -5.86 -14.78
N THR A 114 -2.74 -6.12 -13.95
CA THR A 114 -2.57 -7.43 -13.31
C THR A 114 -3.27 -7.38 -11.96
N GLN A 115 -4.31 -8.19 -11.80
CA GLN A 115 -5.04 -8.29 -10.55
C GLN A 115 -4.38 -9.37 -9.68
N LEU A 116 -4.18 -9.05 -8.41
CA LEU A 116 -3.67 -9.96 -7.40
C LEU A 116 -4.73 -10.02 -6.29
N ILE A 117 -5.17 -11.24 -5.96
CA ILE A 117 -6.09 -11.50 -4.86
C ILE A 117 -5.42 -12.50 -3.93
N ILE A 118 -5.50 -12.25 -2.63
CA ILE A 118 -4.80 -12.98 -1.58
C ILE A 118 -5.85 -13.53 -0.61
N TYR A 119 -5.73 -14.80 -0.28
CA TYR A 119 -6.65 -15.50 0.60
C TYR A 119 -5.93 -16.07 1.83
N ASP A 120 -6.67 -16.03 2.93
CA ASP A 120 -6.33 -16.70 4.19
C ASP A 120 -6.74 -18.19 4.17
N GLU A 121 -6.37 -18.95 5.19
CA GLU A 121 -6.70 -20.37 5.40
C GLU A 121 -8.22 -20.64 5.25
N ASN A 122 -9.04 -19.70 5.70
CA ASN A 122 -10.50 -19.76 5.58
C ASN A 122 -11.05 -19.44 4.18
N ARG A 123 -10.18 -19.28 3.16
CA ARG A 123 -10.51 -18.78 1.81
C ARG A 123 -11.20 -17.41 1.82
N SER A 124 -10.95 -16.61 2.86
CA SER A 124 -11.40 -15.22 2.91
C SER A 124 -10.36 -14.31 2.25
N GLU A 125 -10.84 -13.36 1.47
CA GLU A 125 -10.00 -12.35 0.80
C GLU A 125 -9.41 -11.39 1.84
N ILE A 126 -8.08 -11.30 1.86
CA ILE A 126 -7.32 -10.44 2.78
C ILE A 126 -6.53 -9.33 2.07
N GLY A 127 -6.50 -9.34 0.73
CA GLY A 127 -5.91 -8.27 -0.07
C GLY A 127 -5.80 -8.58 -1.56
#